data_AF-A0A848E8H9-F1
#
_entry.id   AF-A0A848E8H9-F1
#
_cell.length_a   1.000
_cell.length_b   1.000
_cell.length_c   1.000
_cell.angle_alpha   90.00
_cell.angle_beta   90.00
_cell.angle_gamma   90.00
#
_symmetry.space_group_name_H-M   'P 1'
#
loop_
_entity.id
_entity.type
_entity.pdbx_description
1 polymer ?
#
loop_
_entity_poly.entity_id
_entity_poly.type
_entity_poly.pdbx_seq_one_letter_code
_entity_poly.pdbx_strand_id
1 'polypeptide(L)'
;MARLVALLLLFAAQPAAARSWTEEKCELYGQAWAEAVRQRGTAGLSPGFLAAHQAFLASGCRDRGACPRSAGEIAMADLMTVAAVNARISGTFLPFICRP
;
A
#
# COMPACT_ATOMS: atom_id res chain seq x y z
N MET A 1 -44.62 17.73 29.61
CA MET A 1 -44.16 17.45 28.23
C MET A 1 -42.64 17.58 28.10
N ALA A 2 -41.86 16.92 28.98
CA ALA A 2 -40.39 17.05 29.01
C ALA A 2 -39.67 15.71 29.25
N ARG A 3 -40.36 14.59 29.03
CA ARG A 3 -39.82 13.23 29.25
C ARG A 3 -39.60 12.42 27.98
N LEU A 4 -39.92 12.98 26.80
CA LEU A 4 -39.79 12.29 25.51
C LEU A 4 -38.59 12.76 24.67
N VAL A 5 -37.90 13.85 25.06
CA VAL A 5 -36.81 14.43 24.27
C VAL A 5 -35.44 13.80 24.58
N ALA A 6 -35.32 13.01 25.65
CA ALA A 6 -34.04 12.43 26.07
C ALA A 6 -33.69 11.08 25.39
N LEU A 7 -34.63 10.45 24.67
CA LEU A 7 -34.40 9.11 24.09
C LEU A 7 -33.81 9.12 22.67
N LEU A 8 -33.68 10.28 22.01
CA LEU A 8 -33.28 10.37 20.60
C LEU A 8 -31.78 10.62 20.36
N LEU A 9 -30.96 10.77 21.42
CA LEU A 9 -29.52 11.04 21.30
C LEU A 9 -28.63 9.79 21.38
N LEU A 10 -29.21 8.60 21.42
CA LEU A 10 -28.48 7.32 21.34
C LEU A 10 -28.27 6.85 19.90
N PHE A 11 -28.11 7.77 18.94
CA PHE A 11 -27.39 7.45 17.71
C PHE A 11 -25.92 7.28 18.10
N ALA A 12 -25.61 6.07 18.56
CA ALA A 12 -24.25 5.64 18.85
C ALA A 12 -23.39 5.93 17.62
N ALA A 13 -22.48 6.89 17.73
CA ALA A 13 -21.35 6.97 16.82
C ALA A 13 -20.62 5.64 16.94
N GLN A 14 -20.82 4.77 15.94
CA GLN A 14 -20.07 3.53 15.88
C GLN A 14 -18.60 3.93 15.76
N PRO A 15 -17.71 3.50 16.69
CA PRO A 15 -16.29 3.77 16.52
C PRO A 15 -15.89 3.19 15.17
N ALA A 16 -15.31 4.02 14.30
CA ALA A 16 -14.74 3.54 13.06
C ALA A 16 -13.81 2.36 13.41
N ALA A 17 -14.01 1.21 12.77
CA ALA A 17 -13.22 0.03 13.05
C ALA A 17 -11.73 0.40 12.97
N ALA A 18 -10.96 0.10 14.02
CA ALA A 18 -9.53 0.35 14.01
C ALA A 18 -8.92 -0.37 12.81
N ARG A 19 -8.18 0.38 12.00
CA ARG A 19 -7.57 -0.11 10.76
C ARG A 19 -6.63 -1.26 11.09
N SER A 20 -6.68 -2.34 10.32
CA SER A 20 -5.77 -3.47 10.53
C SER A 20 -4.34 -3.05 10.23
N TRP A 21 -3.37 -3.66 10.90
CA TRP A 21 -1.95 -3.41 10.63
C TRP A 21 -1.58 -3.67 9.15
N THR A 22 -2.26 -4.59 8.47
CA THR A 22 -2.05 -4.84 7.04
C THR A 22 -2.49 -3.67 6.18
N GLU A 23 -3.63 -3.06 6.49
CA GLU A 23 -4.14 -1.88 5.78
C GLU A 23 -3.25 -0.65 6.01
N GLU A 24 -2.76 -0.45 7.24
CA GLU A 24 -1.82 0.63 7.56
C GLU A 24 -0.51 0.48 6.78
N LYS A 25 0.09 -0.71 6.77
CA LYS A 25 1.29 -0.98 5.95
C LYS A 25 1.04 -0.74 4.46
N CYS A 26 -0.14 -1.11 3.96
CA CYS A 26 -0.45 -0.92 2.55
C CYS A 26 -0.55 0.57 2.18
N GLU A 27 -1.15 1.37 3.05
CA GLU A 27 -1.20 2.82 2.88
C GLU A 27 0.20 3.44 2.90
N LEU A 28 1.01 3.13 3.91
CA LEU A 28 2.40 3.62 4.01
C LEU A 28 3.24 3.21 2.79
N TYR A 29 3.10 1.98 2.34
CA TYR A 29 3.76 1.49 1.12
C TYR A 29 3.30 2.24 -0.13
N GLY A 30 2.00 2.45 -0.29
CA GLY A 30 1.42 3.18 -1.42
C GLY A 30 1.91 4.63 -1.48
N GLN A 31 2.03 5.30 -0.32
CA GLN A 31 2.59 6.65 -0.22
C GLN A 31 4.07 6.67 -0.65
N ALA A 32 4.87 5.70 -0.18
CA ALA A 32 6.27 5.57 -0.59
C ALA A 32 6.41 5.31 -2.10
N TRP A 33 5.52 4.49 -2.69
CA TRP A 33 5.51 4.26 -4.13
C TRP A 33 5.18 5.55 -4.91
N ALA A 34 4.16 6.29 -4.49
CA ALA A 34 3.78 7.55 -5.12
C ALA A 34 4.90 8.60 -5.07
N GLU A 35 5.64 8.68 -3.95
CA GLU A 35 6.85 9.50 -3.84
C GLU A 35 7.95 9.02 -4.78
N ALA A 36 8.26 7.72 -4.79
CA ALA A 36 9.31 7.16 -5.64
C ALA A 36 9.05 7.45 -7.13
N VAL A 37 7.81 7.26 -7.59
CA VAL A 37 7.39 7.59 -8.96
C VAL A 37 7.48 9.10 -9.22
N ARG A 38 7.06 9.95 -8.28
CA ARG A 38 7.18 11.40 -8.42
C ARG A 38 8.64 11.85 -8.58
N GLN A 39 9.56 11.27 -7.80
CA GLN A 39 10.98 11.67 -7.80
C GLN A 39 11.78 11.08 -8.95
N ARG A 40 11.52 9.83 -9.33
CA ARG A 40 12.33 9.07 -10.30
C ARG A 40 11.68 8.96 -11.67
N GLY A 41 10.38 9.22 -11.76
CA GLY A 41 9.58 8.90 -12.93
C GLY A 41 9.43 7.39 -13.13
N THR A 42 8.93 7.02 -14.31
CA THR A 42 8.70 5.62 -14.71
C THR A 42 9.58 5.18 -15.88
N ALA A 43 10.57 6.00 -16.27
CA ALA A 43 11.50 5.66 -17.32
C ALA A 43 12.28 4.37 -16.97
N GLY A 44 12.29 3.40 -17.89
CA GLY A 44 12.92 2.09 -17.66
C GLY A 44 12.04 1.08 -16.92
N LEU A 45 10.82 1.45 -16.51
CA LEU A 45 9.84 0.52 -15.95
C LEU A 45 8.91 0.01 -17.06
N SER A 46 8.80 -1.31 -17.20
CA SER A 46 7.91 -1.88 -18.20
C SER A 46 6.43 -1.66 -17.83
N PRO A 47 5.53 -1.58 -18.83
CA PRO A 47 4.09 -1.56 -18.56
C PRO A 47 3.62 -2.76 -17.72
N GLY A 48 4.23 -3.93 -17.92
CA GLY A 48 3.91 -5.15 -17.18
C GLY A 48 4.25 -5.04 -15.69
N PHE A 49 5.43 -4.49 -15.36
CA PHE A 49 5.82 -4.25 -13.98
C PHE A 49 4.90 -3.23 -13.30
N LEU A 50 4.60 -2.11 -13.99
CA LEU A 50 3.69 -1.09 -13.48
C LEU A 50 2.28 -1.63 -13.26
N ALA A 51 1.76 -2.44 -14.19
CA ALA A 51 0.45 -3.07 -14.05
C ALA A 51 0.40 -4.07 -12.89
N ALA A 52 1.43 -4.90 -12.74
CA ALA A 52 1.53 -5.84 -11.62
C ALA A 52 1.62 -5.12 -10.27
N HIS A 53 2.39 -4.04 -10.18
CA HIS A 53 2.48 -3.21 -8.98
C HIS A 53 1.14 -2.52 -8.68
N GLN A 54 0.44 -2.01 -9.70
CA GLN A 54 -0.88 -1.42 -9.54
C GLN A 54 -1.90 -2.45 -9.04
N ALA A 55 -1.85 -3.69 -9.54
CA ALA A 55 -2.69 -4.78 -9.06
C ALA A 55 -2.43 -5.09 -7.58
N PHE A 56 -1.16 -5.10 -7.16
CA PHE A 56 -0.80 -5.24 -5.74
C PHE A 56 -1.45 -4.16 -4.87
N LEU A 57 -1.34 -2.88 -5.24
CA LEU A 57 -1.97 -1.78 -4.50
C LEU A 57 -3.50 -1.91 -4.48
N ALA A 58 -4.11 -2.18 -5.64
CA ALA A 58 -5.57 -2.29 -5.79
C ALA A 58 -6.15 -3.47 -4.98
N SER A 59 -5.37 -4.55 -4.79
CA SER A 59 -5.77 -5.70 -3.99
C SER A 59 -5.75 -5.44 -2.47
N GLY A 60 -5.28 -4.26 -2.02
CA GLY A 60 -4.96 -4.01 -0.62
C GLY A 60 -3.66 -4.68 -0.19
N CYS A 61 -2.67 -4.70 -1.09
CA CYS A 61 -1.35 -5.28 -0.86
C CYS A 61 -1.35 -6.80 -0.58
N ARG A 62 -2.23 -7.54 -1.25
CA ARG A 62 -2.36 -9.01 -1.15
C ARG A 62 -1.78 -9.75 -2.36
N ASP A 63 -2.00 -9.21 -3.55
CA ASP A 63 -1.63 -9.85 -4.81
C ASP A 63 -0.18 -9.55 -5.18
N ARG A 64 0.73 -10.44 -4.76
CA ARG A 64 2.17 -10.30 -5.01
C ARG A 64 2.57 -10.97 -6.32
N GLY A 65 3.64 -10.46 -6.94
CA GLY A 65 4.15 -10.97 -8.22
C GLY A 65 4.66 -9.90 -9.18
N ALA A 66 4.98 -8.70 -8.70
CA ALA A 66 5.62 -7.66 -9.51
C ALA A 66 7.12 -7.96 -9.65
N CYS A 67 7.49 -8.94 -10.49
CA CYS A 67 8.88 -9.33 -10.69
C CYS A 67 9.65 -8.24 -11.45
N PRO A 68 10.68 -7.60 -10.84
CA PRO A 68 11.55 -6.68 -11.56
C PRO A 68 12.48 -7.46 -12.50
N ARG A 69 12.63 -7.00 -13.75
CA ARG A 69 13.45 -7.64 -14.79
C ARG A 69 14.46 -6.68 -15.41
N SER A 70 14.07 -5.41 -15.61
CA SER A 70 14.97 -4.39 -16.14
C SER A 70 15.85 -3.80 -15.03
N ALA A 71 16.97 -3.16 -15.41
CA ALA A 71 17.79 -2.42 -14.45
C ALA A 71 17.00 -1.30 -13.74
N GLY A 72 16.08 -0.64 -14.43
CA GLY A 72 15.21 0.38 -13.84
C GLY A 72 14.22 -0.19 -12.83
N GLU A 73 13.65 -1.36 -13.13
CA GLU A 73 12.72 -2.06 -12.24
C GLU A 73 13.42 -2.58 -10.99
N ILE A 74 14.63 -3.12 -11.13
CA ILE A 74 15.46 -3.56 -10.01
C ILE A 74 15.81 -2.36 -9.12
N ALA A 75 16.28 -1.26 -9.69
CA ALA A 75 16.59 -0.05 -8.94
C ALA A 75 15.36 0.52 -8.20
N MET A 76 14.19 0.47 -8.83
CA MET A 76 12.93 0.87 -8.19
C MET A 76 12.54 -0.10 -7.05
N ALA A 77 12.69 -1.42 -7.25
CA ALA A 77 12.41 -2.41 -6.23
C ALA A 77 13.36 -2.30 -5.01
N ASP A 78 14.64 -2.01 -5.24
CA ASP A 78 15.63 -1.76 -4.20
C ASP A 78 15.28 -0.51 -3.38
N LEU A 79 14.94 0.59 -4.06
CA LEU A 79 14.50 1.83 -3.42
C LEU A 79 13.28 1.57 -2.52
N MET A 80 12.28 0.87 -3.05
CA MET A 80 11.06 0.54 -2.30
C MET A 80 11.34 -0.40 -1.13
N THR A 81 12.31 -1.30 -1.25
CA THR A 81 12.75 -2.18 -0.17
C THR A 81 13.34 -1.38 0.98
N VAL A 82 14.25 -0.44 0.69
CA VAL A 82 14.84 0.46 1.70
C VAL A 82 13.76 1.32 2.36
N ALA A 83 12.85 1.90 1.57
CA ALA A 83 11.74 2.71 2.09
C ALA A 83 10.87 1.92 3.07
N ALA A 84 10.52 0.67 2.72
CA ALA A 84 9.73 -0.21 3.58
C ALA A 84 10.44 -0.54 4.89
N VAL A 85 11.73 -0.89 4.85
CA VAL A 85 12.52 -1.18 6.07
C VAL A 85 12.60 0.04 6.98
N ASN A 86 12.81 1.24 6.41
CA ASN A 86 12.83 2.49 7.17
C ASN A 86 11.47 2.74 7.86
N ALA A 87 10.36 2.42 7.19
CA ALA A 87 9.01 2.46 7.73
C ALA A 87 8.65 1.27 8.65
N ARG A 88 9.62 0.40 9.01
CA ARG A 88 9.41 -0.82 9.82
C ARG A 88 8.43 -1.82 9.20
N ILE A 89 8.27 -1.79 7.88
CA ILE A 89 7.52 -2.77 7.11
C ILE A 89 8.47 -3.94 6.77
N SER A 90 8.04 -5.17 7.06
CA SER A 90 8.85 -6.36 6.72
C SER A 90 9.05 -6.46 5.20
N GLY A 91 10.25 -6.82 4.75
CA GLY A 91 10.52 -7.10 3.33
C GLY A 91 9.63 -8.20 2.75
N THR A 92 9.15 -9.12 3.59
CA THR A 92 8.18 -10.15 3.18
C THR A 92 6.79 -9.57 2.84
N PHE A 93 6.53 -8.28 3.06
CA PHE A 93 5.30 -7.60 2.65
C PHE A 93 5.31 -7.20 1.17
N LEU A 94 6.49 -6.99 0.60
CA LEU A 94 6.69 -6.37 -0.71
C LEU A 94 6.17 -7.25 -1.87
N PRO A 95 5.77 -6.65 -3.01
CA PRO A 95 5.21 -7.39 -4.14
C PRO A 95 6.27 -8.04 -5.04
N PHE A 96 7.55 -7.78 -4.79
CA PHE A 96 8.67 -8.15 -5.67
C PHE A 96 9.02 -9.63 -5.57
N ILE A 97 8.22 -10.47 -6.20
CA ILE A 97 8.41 -11.92 -6.28
C ILE A 97 8.62 -12.31 -7.74
N CYS A 98 9.74 -12.97 -8.03
CA CYS A 98 10.01 -13.61 -9.31
C CYS A 98 9.79 -15.11 -9.18
N ARG A 99 8.92 -15.68 -10.02
CA ARG A 99 8.74 -17.13 -10.15
C ARG A 99 9.61 -17.63 -11.31
N PRO A 100 10.19 -18.84 -11.20
CA PRO A 100 10.94 -19.47 -12.28
C PRO A 100 10.08 -19.72 -13.52
#